data_AF-A0A484D8B8-F1
#
_entry.id   AF-A0A484D8B8-F1
#
_cell.length_a   1.000
_cell.length_b   1.000
_cell.length_c   1.000
_cell.angle_alpha   90.00
_cell.angle_beta   90.00
_cell.angle_gamma   90.00
#
_symmetry.space_group_name_H-M   'P 1'
#
loop_
_entity.id
_entity.type
_entity.pdbx_description
1 polymer ?
#
loop_
_entity_poly.entity_id
_entity_poly.type
_entity_poly.pdbx_seq_one_letter_code
_entity_poly.pdbx_strand_id
1 'polypeptide(L)'
;MGTPGALPAWKATIFFFNLISAAVAKRHVVYWNSTNTRLTAGDLSIQVNLNDYLDIYCPHYPDKGTEGPVQPETLALYLVGEVSFQGCVETRGAIKRWECNTPYAPFGPVRFSEKIQRFTPFSLGFEFLPGRHYYYSSLPAEEGPPLPCMKLRVTVCCEPTSEGSKQIQETVPESSACSLRTASPPLLFILVLLLLTT
;
A
#
# COMPACT_ATOMS: atom_id res chain seq x y z
N MET A 1 42.99 8.87 -36.67
CA MET A 1 41.93 9.48 -35.84
C MET A 1 40.63 8.73 -36.07
N GLY A 2 40.21 7.87 -35.13
CA GLY A 2 38.87 7.27 -35.17
C GLY A 2 37.89 8.23 -34.51
N THR A 3 36.85 8.66 -35.23
CA THR A 3 35.73 9.40 -34.65
C THR A 3 34.94 8.45 -33.73
N PRO A 4 34.64 8.85 -32.48
CA PRO A 4 33.79 8.04 -31.61
C PRO A 4 32.39 7.97 -32.23
N GLY A 5 31.90 6.75 -32.49
CA GLY A 5 30.56 6.53 -33.01
C GLY A 5 29.52 7.11 -32.05
N ALA A 6 28.86 8.19 -32.46
CA ALA A 6 27.74 8.76 -31.73
C ALA A 6 26.59 7.73 -31.71
N LEU A 7 26.20 7.27 -30.51
CA LEU A 7 25.00 6.47 -30.33
C LEU A 7 23.80 7.25 -30.91
N PRO A 8 23.00 6.66 -31.81
CA PRO A 8 21.89 7.38 -32.42
C PRO A 8 20.89 7.75 -31.32
N ALA A 9 20.44 9.00 -31.30
CA ALA A 9 19.66 9.61 -30.21
C ALA A 9 18.45 8.77 -29.77
N TRP A 10 17.86 7.98 -30.67
CA TRP A 10 16.74 7.08 -30.37
C TRP A 10 17.11 5.91 -29.43
N LYS A 11 18.35 5.40 -29.49
CA LYS A 11 18.83 4.36 -28.55
C LYS A 11 19.01 4.94 -27.15
N ALA A 12 19.41 6.21 -27.06
CA ALA A 12 19.50 6.92 -25.80
C ALA A 12 18.09 7.13 -25.21
N THR A 13 17.11 7.58 -26.00
CA THR A 13 15.73 7.78 -25.52
C THR A 13 15.04 6.48 -25.13
N ILE A 14 15.23 5.38 -25.88
CA ILE A 14 14.69 4.06 -25.49
C ILE A 14 15.34 3.59 -24.18
N PHE A 15 16.64 3.78 -23.99
CA PHE A 15 17.32 3.45 -22.75
C PHE A 15 16.81 4.30 -21.56
N PHE A 16 16.64 5.61 -21.75
CA PHE A 16 16.05 6.50 -20.74
C PHE A 16 14.59 6.14 -20.41
N PHE A 17 13.75 5.79 -21.39
CA PHE A 17 12.37 5.35 -21.14
C PHE A 17 12.31 4.01 -20.40
N ASN A 18 13.21 3.06 -20.72
CA ASN A 18 13.30 1.79 -19.98
C ASN A 18 13.89 1.97 -18.57
N LEU A 19 14.79 2.95 -18.36
CA LEU A 19 15.29 3.31 -17.03
C LEU A 19 14.23 3.99 -16.16
N ILE A 20 13.39 4.85 -16.74
CA ILE A 20 12.33 5.57 -16.01
C ILE A 20 11.15 4.65 -15.68
N SER A 21 10.94 3.57 -16.45
CA SER A 21 9.93 2.56 -16.11
C SER A 21 10.32 1.69 -14.91
N ALA A 22 11.56 1.77 -14.43
CA ALA A 22 12.00 1.12 -13.21
C ALA A 22 11.47 1.85 -11.97
N ALA A 23 10.33 1.35 -11.48
CA ALA A 23 9.80 1.46 -10.11
C ALA A 23 9.28 2.83 -9.64
N VAL A 24 8.14 3.26 -10.18
CA VAL A 24 7.23 4.12 -9.41
C VAL A 24 6.59 3.28 -8.30
N ALA A 25 6.79 3.68 -7.05
CA ALA A 25 6.12 3.08 -5.90
C ALA A 25 4.59 3.20 -6.03
N LYS A 26 3.87 2.08 -5.86
CA LYS A 26 2.41 2.10 -5.92
C LYS A 26 1.86 2.69 -4.63
N ARG A 27 0.77 3.45 -4.73
CA ARG A 27 0.03 3.98 -3.58
C ARG A 27 -1.28 3.23 -3.42
N HIS A 28 -1.54 2.73 -2.22
CA HIS A 28 -2.77 2.01 -1.85
C HIS A 28 -3.58 2.91 -0.93
N VAL A 29 -4.82 3.23 -1.33
CA VAL A 29 -5.65 4.22 -0.64
C VAL A 29 -6.72 3.53 0.20
N VAL A 30 -6.87 3.95 1.45
CA VAL A 30 -7.93 3.49 2.36
C VAL A 30 -8.61 4.70 2.99
N TYR A 31 -9.92 4.82 2.81
CA TYR A 31 -10.74 5.78 3.56
C TYR A 31 -11.17 5.13 4.88
N TRP A 32 -10.73 5.69 5.99
CA TRP A 32 -10.90 5.13 7.32
C TRP A 32 -12.05 5.79 8.05
N ASN A 33 -13.27 5.34 7.77
CA ASN A 33 -14.49 5.82 8.43
C ASN A 33 -15.50 4.68 8.59
N SER A 34 -16.49 4.88 9.47
CA SER A 34 -17.47 3.85 9.83
C SER A 34 -18.38 3.42 8.67
N THR A 35 -18.53 4.27 7.65
CA THR A 35 -19.33 3.96 6.44
C THR A 35 -18.64 2.99 5.50
N ASN A 36 -17.32 2.81 5.62
CA ASN A 36 -16.58 1.78 4.89
C ASN A 36 -16.84 0.40 5.50
N THR A 37 -17.79 -0.32 4.92
CA THR A 37 -18.25 -1.63 5.42
C THR A 37 -17.17 -2.70 5.47
N ARG A 38 -16.11 -2.60 4.66
CA ARG A 38 -15.01 -3.57 4.68
C ARG A 38 -14.13 -3.43 5.92
N LEU A 39 -13.98 -2.20 6.42
CA LEU A 39 -13.27 -1.95 7.68
C LEU A 39 -14.08 -2.48 8.86
N THR A 40 -15.40 -2.23 8.88
CA THR A 40 -16.27 -2.62 9.99
C THR A 40 -16.61 -4.11 9.99
N ALA A 41 -16.68 -4.75 8.83
CA ALA A 41 -16.74 -6.21 8.71
C ALA A 41 -15.42 -6.89 9.10
N GLY A 42 -14.31 -6.14 9.09
CA GLY A 42 -12.98 -6.65 9.43
C GLY A 42 -12.36 -7.58 8.39
N ASP A 43 -12.85 -7.52 7.15
CA ASP A 43 -12.40 -8.35 6.03
C ASP A 43 -11.52 -7.58 5.02
N LEU A 44 -11.27 -6.29 5.27
CA LEU A 44 -10.40 -5.49 4.42
C LEU A 44 -8.96 -5.98 4.56
N SER A 45 -8.43 -6.49 3.46
CA SER A 45 -7.02 -6.83 3.33
C SER A 45 -6.45 -6.29 2.04
N ILE A 46 -5.22 -5.78 2.11
CA ILE A 46 -4.48 -5.25 0.97
C ILE A 46 -3.12 -5.95 0.86
N GLN A 47 -2.69 -6.22 -0.36
CA GLN A 47 -1.34 -6.70 -0.65
C GLN A 47 -0.51 -5.54 -1.19
N VAL A 48 0.67 -5.33 -0.60
CA VAL A 48 1.59 -4.24 -0.91
C VAL A 48 2.97 -4.78 -1.24
N ASN A 49 3.78 -4.08 -2.02
CA ASN A 49 5.19 -4.40 -2.19
C ASN A 49 6.07 -3.57 -1.26
N LEU A 50 7.33 -3.98 -1.08
CA LEU A 50 8.32 -3.07 -0.52
C LEU A 50 8.44 -1.82 -1.39
N ASN A 51 8.63 -0.69 -0.74
CA ASN A 51 8.65 0.68 -1.26
C ASN A 51 7.29 1.24 -1.70
N ASP A 52 6.20 0.47 -1.67
CA ASP A 52 4.85 1.02 -1.84
C ASP A 52 4.48 1.96 -0.69
N TYR A 53 3.40 2.70 -0.87
CA TYR A 53 2.79 3.56 0.14
C TYR A 53 1.37 3.07 0.48
N LEU A 54 1.04 3.07 1.76
CA LEU A 54 -0.33 2.99 2.26
C LEU A 54 -0.77 4.38 2.69
N ASP A 55 -1.72 4.95 1.95
CA ASP A 55 -2.34 6.23 2.24
C ASP A 55 -3.69 6.01 2.94
N ILE A 56 -3.77 6.39 4.20
CA ILE A 56 -4.99 6.33 5.00
C ILE A 56 -5.57 7.74 5.11
N TYR A 57 -6.79 7.92 4.61
CA TYR A 57 -7.54 9.17 4.74
C TYR A 57 -8.46 9.11 5.96
N CYS A 58 -8.34 10.13 6.82
CA CYS A 58 -9.22 10.32 7.96
C CYS A 58 -10.67 10.63 7.53
N PRO A 59 -11.67 10.39 8.40
CA PRO A 59 -13.02 10.91 8.21
C PRO A 59 -12.96 12.43 8.01
N HIS A 60 -13.74 12.93 7.04
CA HIS A 60 -13.83 14.35 6.74
C HIS A 60 -15.29 14.72 6.57
N TYR A 61 -15.67 15.84 7.16
CA TYR A 61 -17.03 16.33 7.20
C TYR A 61 -17.05 17.75 6.64
N PRO A 62 -18.11 18.10 5.85
CA PRO A 62 -18.34 19.48 5.44
C PRO A 62 -18.56 20.35 6.68
N ASP A 63 -18.32 21.66 6.54
CA ASP A 63 -18.28 22.66 7.62
C ASP A 63 -19.19 22.40 8.83
N LYS A 64 -18.70 22.77 10.02
CA LYS A 64 -19.29 22.54 11.38
C LYS A 64 -20.80 22.85 11.57
N GLY A 65 -21.47 23.49 10.61
CA GLY A 65 -22.88 23.89 10.69
C GLY A 65 -23.83 23.16 9.74
N THR A 66 -23.34 22.27 8.87
CA THR A 66 -24.17 21.64 7.83
C THR A 66 -24.79 20.31 8.25
N GLU A 67 -24.13 19.60 9.15
CA GLU A 67 -24.63 18.32 9.68
C GLU A 67 -25.33 18.57 11.00
N GLY A 68 -26.46 17.88 11.23
CA GLY A 68 -27.30 18.05 12.42
C GLY A 68 -26.60 17.62 13.73
N PRO A 69 -27.29 17.00 14.70
CA PRO A 69 -26.70 16.69 16.01
C PRO A 69 -25.61 15.59 15.98
N VAL A 70 -25.16 15.13 14.82
CA VAL A 70 -24.20 14.03 14.68
C VAL A 70 -22.79 14.58 14.88
N GLN A 71 -22.10 14.07 15.90
CA GLN A 71 -20.70 14.42 16.12
C GLN A 71 -19.81 13.77 15.05
N PRO A 72 -18.80 14.48 14.52
CA PRO A 72 -17.88 13.94 13.53
C PRO A 72 -17.02 12.82 14.13
N GLU A 73 -16.73 11.79 13.34
CA GLU A 73 -15.84 10.71 13.76
C GLU A 73 -14.41 11.21 14.00
N THR A 74 -13.90 10.97 15.21
CA THR A 74 -12.50 11.18 15.58
C THR A 74 -11.93 9.90 16.17
N LEU A 75 -10.71 9.52 15.75
CA LEU A 75 -10.13 8.21 16.06
C LEU A 75 -8.61 8.23 16.10
N ALA A 76 -8.02 7.24 16.77
CA ALA A 76 -6.60 6.97 16.73
C ALA A 76 -6.31 5.64 16.02
N LEU A 77 -5.33 5.64 15.12
CA LEU A 77 -4.86 4.47 14.37
C LEU A 77 -3.72 3.80 15.12
N TYR A 78 -3.85 2.50 15.30
CA TYR A 78 -2.85 1.66 15.96
C TYR A 78 -2.37 0.56 15.02
N LEU A 79 -1.07 0.31 15.05
CA LEU A 79 -0.50 -0.94 14.57
C LEU A 79 -0.49 -1.92 15.73
N VAL A 80 -1.15 -3.05 15.57
CA VAL A 80 -1.40 -4.02 16.64
C VAL A 80 -0.86 -5.40 16.29
N GLY A 81 -0.68 -6.24 17.32
CA GLY A 81 -0.39 -7.65 17.12
C GLY A 81 -1.61 -8.41 16.58
N GLU A 82 -1.37 -9.58 15.98
CA GLU A 82 -2.43 -10.41 15.37
C GLU A 82 -3.54 -10.82 16.34
N VAL A 83 -3.19 -11.15 17.59
CA VAL A 83 -4.19 -11.51 18.61
C VAL A 83 -5.11 -10.31 18.90
N SER A 84 -4.52 -9.12 19.05
CA SER A 84 -5.24 -7.86 19.25
C SER A 84 -5.98 -7.39 17.99
N PHE A 85 -5.76 -8.01 16.82
CA PHE A 85 -6.54 -7.71 15.63
C PHE A 85 -7.94 -8.35 15.66
N GLN A 86 -8.14 -9.39 16.49
CA GLN A 86 -9.45 -10.03 16.59
C GLN A 86 -10.50 -9.09 17.19
N GLY A 87 -10.13 -8.34 18.24
CA GLY A 87 -10.99 -7.30 18.84
C GLY A 87 -10.29 -5.94 18.83
N CYS A 88 -10.99 -4.87 18.50
CA CYS A 88 -10.43 -3.52 18.52
C CYS A 88 -10.19 -3.04 19.96
N VAL A 89 -9.07 -3.47 20.55
CA VAL A 89 -8.66 -3.13 21.91
C VAL A 89 -7.24 -2.58 21.91
N GLU A 90 -6.97 -1.60 22.77
CA GLU A 90 -5.61 -1.14 23.01
C GLU A 90 -4.85 -2.19 23.82
N THR A 91 -3.59 -2.44 23.44
CA THR A 91 -2.72 -3.39 24.16
C THR A 91 -1.36 -2.76 24.39
N ARG A 92 -0.60 -3.27 25.37
CA ARG A 92 0.75 -2.74 25.69
C ARG A 92 1.72 -2.77 24.51
N GLY A 93 1.49 -3.64 23.52
CA GLY A 93 2.29 -3.72 22.29
C GLY A 93 1.70 -2.94 21.11
N ALA A 94 0.58 -2.26 21.28
CA ALA A 94 -0.02 -1.43 20.24
C ALA A 94 0.81 -0.16 20.05
N ILE A 95 1.17 0.13 18.80
CA ILE A 95 1.92 1.34 18.46
C ILE A 95 0.95 2.31 17.82
N LYS A 96 0.71 3.46 18.48
CA LYS A 96 -0.06 4.55 17.87
C LYS A 96 0.68 5.05 16.63
N ARG A 97 0.03 4.99 15.47
CA ARG A 97 0.58 5.40 14.17
C ARG A 97 0.13 6.80 13.77
N TRP A 98 -1.11 7.14 14.08
CA TRP A 98 -1.71 8.42 13.68
C TRP A 98 -2.96 8.74 14.51
N GLU A 99 -3.34 10.02 14.53
CA GLU A 99 -4.60 10.49 15.12
C GLU A 99 -5.39 11.30 14.08
N CYS A 100 -6.64 10.90 13.86
CA CYS A 100 -7.62 11.62 13.08
C CYS A 100 -8.45 12.50 14.02
N ASN A 101 -7.95 13.70 14.30
CA ASN A 101 -8.54 14.66 15.24
C ASN A 101 -9.02 15.98 14.58
N THR A 102 -8.85 16.10 13.25
CA THR A 102 -9.17 17.31 12.50
C THR A 102 -10.24 17.01 11.42
N PRO A 103 -11.50 16.71 11.81
CA PRO A 103 -12.55 16.28 10.88
C PRO A 103 -12.98 17.36 9.87
N TYR A 104 -12.74 18.63 10.20
CA TYR A 104 -13.08 19.80 9.36
C TYR A 104 -11.82 20.43 8.73
N ALA A 105 -10.85 19.61 8.35
CA ALA A 105 -9.63 20.11 7.74
C ALA A 105 -9.94 20.93 6.47
N PRO A 106 -9.29 22.10 6.27
CA PRO A 106 -9.67 23.08 5.25
C PRO A 106 -9.40 22.62 3.81
N PHE A 107 -8.51 21.64 3.62
CA PHE A 107 -8.09 21.17 2.29
C PHE A 107 -8.54 19.73 2.03
N GLY A 108 -9.69 19.34 2.61
CA GLY A 108 -10.23 17.99 2.52
C GLY A 108 -9.63 17.03 3.56
N PRO A 109 -9.82 15.72 3.39
CA PRO A 109 -9.43 14.73 4.39
C PRO A 109 -7.92 14.71 4.64
N VAL A 110 -7.55 14.69 5.92
CA VAL A 110 -6.16 14.52 6.35
C VAL A 110 -5.66 13.14 5.89
N ARG A 111 -4.46 13.11 5.30
CA ARG A 111 -3.83 11.89 4.81
C ARG A 111 -2.63 11.52 5.67
N PHE A 112 -2.69 10.35 6.28
CA PHE A 112 -1.53 9.65 6.81
C PHE A 112 -0.91 8.76 5.73
N SER A 113 0.40 8.83 5.55
CA SER A 113 1.12 8.01 4.57
C SER A 113 2.16 7.15 5.27
N GLU A 114 1.98 5.84 5.20
CA GLU A 114 2.95 4.84 5.65
C GLU A 114 3.74 4.34 4.43
N LYS A 115 5.07 4.45 4.48
CA LYS A 115 5.93 3.86 3.46
C LYS A 115 6.29 2.44 3.88
N ILE A 116 6.01 1.47 3.02
CA ILE A 116 6.29 0.06 3.26
C ILE A 116 7.78 -0.20 3.01
N GLN A 117 8.63 0.10 3.99
CA GLN A 117 10.08 0.00 3.83
C GLN A 117 10.71 -0.93 4.87
N ARG A 118 11.77 -1.62 4.46
CA ARG A 118 12.51 -2.54 5.32
C ARG A 118 13.43 -1.84 6.32
N PHE A 119 13.94 -0.68 5.95
CA PHE A 119 14.88 0.08 6.76
C PHE A 119 14.37 1.50 6.88
N THR A 120 14.13 1.91 8.12
CA THR A 120 13.69 3.28 8.43
C THR A 120 14.87 4.10 8.94
N PRO A 121 15.09 5.31 8.42
CA PRO A 121 16.11 6.22 8.99
C PRO A 121 15.65 6.85 10.32
N PHE A 122 14.36 6.71 10.67
CA PHE A 122 13.80 7.23 11.91
C PHE A 122 13.83 6.18 13.01
N SER A 123 14.38 6.51 14.18
CA SER A 123 14.58 5.59 15.30
C SER A 123 13.30 5.01 15.90
N LEU A 124 12.18 5.75 15.81
CA LEU A 124 10.83 5.29 16.20
C LEU A 124 10.00 4.87 14.97
N GLY A 125 10.65 4.71 13.81
CA GLY A 125 9.99 4.25 12.60
C GLY A 125 9.64 2.77 12.71
N PHE A 126 8.74 2.34 11.84
CA PHE A 126 8.35 0.94 11.75
C PHE A 126 8.92 0.30 10.48
N GLU A 127 9.35 -0.96 10.59
CA GLU A 127 10.00 -1.70 9.51
C GLU A 127 9.13 -2.85 9.02
N PHE A 128 9.02 -2.97 7.69
CA PHE A 128 8.21 -3.97 7.02
C PHE A 128 9.09 -5.07 6.42
N LEU A 129 8.71 -6.31 6.65
CA LEU A 129 9.39 -7.51 6.18
C LEU A 129 8.56 -8.20 5.10
N PRO A 130 9.19 -8.68 4.02
CA PRO A 130 8.51 -9.45 2.99
C PRO A 130 7.87 -10.73 3.56
N GLY A 131 6.71 -11.11 3.04
CA GLY A 131 5.97 -12.30 3.48
C GLY A 131 5.28 -12.16 4.85
N ARG A 132 5.28 -10.97 5.46
CA ARG A 132 4.64 -10.74 6.76
C ARG A 132 3.30 -9.99 6.64
N HIS A 133 2.45 -10.23 7.63
CA HIS A 133 1.18 -9.55 7.82
C HIS A 133 1.30 -8.50 8.92
N TYR A 134 0.68 -7.35 8.70
CA TYR A 134 0.65 -6.21 9.60
C TYR A 134 -0.79 -5.77 9.79
N TYR A 135 -1.16 -5.48 11.03
CA TYR A 135 -2.55 -5.33 11.43
C TYR A 135 -2.79 -3.94 11.96
N TYR A 136 -3.67 -3.20 11.31
CA TYR A 136 -4.11 -1.89 11.74
C TYR A 136 -5.52 -1.98 12.32
N SER A 137 -5.76 -1.26 13.41
CA SER A 137 -7.09 -1.07 13.99
C SER A 137 -7.24 0.35 14.50
N SER A 138 -8.47 0.84 14.62
CA SER A 138 -8.73 2.14 15.24
C SER A 138 -9.55 2.04 16.51
N LEU A 139 -9.29 2.98 17.42
CA LEU A 139 -10.11 3.23 18.59
C LEU A 139 -10.70 4.65 18.51
N PRO A 140 -11.89 4.89 19.08
CA PRO A 140 -12.41 6.24 19.24
C PRO A 140 -11.39 7.15 19.94
N ALA A 141 -11.32 8.42 19.54
CA ALA A 141 -10.61 9.42 20.32
C ALA A 141 -11.30 9.63 21.68
N GLU A 142 -10.58 10.12 22.68
CA GLU A 142 -11.10 10.26 24.06
C GLU A 142 -12.39 11.10 24.14
N GLU A 143 -12.50 12.15 23.30
CA GLU A 143 -13.67 13.03 23.22
C GLU A 143 -14.57 12.71 22.00
N GLY A 144 -14.32 11.59 21.32
CA GLY A 144 -15.02 11.21 20.10
C GLY A 144 -16.32 10.43 20.34
N PRO A 145 -17.20 10.32 19.32
CA PRO A 145 -18.36 9.44 19.39
C PRO A 145 -17.92 7.96 19.49
N PRO A 146 -18.76 7.07 20.02
CA PRO A 146 -18.49 5.63 19.97
C PRO A 146 -18.42 5.17 18.50
N LEU A 147 -17.39 4.38 18.17
CA LEU A 147 -17.16 3.89 16.80
C LEU A 147 -17.24 2.36 16.74
N PRO A 148 -17.68 1.79 15.61
CA PRO A 148 -17.54 0.37 15.37
C PRO A 148 -16.06 -0.04 15.28
N CYS A 149 -15.79 -1.31 15.51
CA CYS A 149 -14.46 -1.86 15.32
C CYS A 149 -14.08 -1.81 13.84
N MET A 150 -13.12 -0.96 13.49
CA MET A 150 -12.56 -0.83 12.14
C MET A 150 -11.14 -1.38 12.11
N LYS A 151 -10.85 -2.25 11.15
CA LYS A 151 -9.55 -2.93 11.07
C LYS A 151 -9.14 -3.29 9.64
N LEU A 152 -7.84 -3.34 9.41
CA LEU A 152 -7.19 -3.58 8.11
C LEU A 152 -6.02 -4.55 8.27
N ARG A 153 -5.95 -5.58 7.43
CA ARG A 153 -4.78 -6.46 7.29
C ARG A 153 -3.94 -6.10 6.06
N VAL A 154 -2.71 -5.65 6.28
CA VAL A 154 -1.73 -5.37 5.23
C VAL A 154 -0.80 -6.57 5.08
N THR A 155 -0.65 -7.10 3.87
CA THR A 155 0.26 -8.20 3.56
C THR A 155 1.37 -7.71 2.66
N VAL A 156 2.62 -7.78 3.12
CA VAL A 156 3.78 -7.40 2.31
C VAL A 156 4.13 -8.56 1.40
N CYS A 157 4.09 -8.34 0.10
CA CYS A 157 4.34 -9.36 -0.91
C CYS A 157 5.71 -10.00 -0.74
N CYS A 158 5.70 -11.25 -1.22
CA CYS A 158 6.84 -11.94 -1.77
C CYS A 158 7.77 -12.40 -0.65
N GLU A 159 7.58 -13.63 -0.19
CA GLU A 159 8.57 -14.26 0.67
C GLU A 159 9.94 -14.17 -0.02
N PRO A 160 11.02 -13.86 0.73
CA PRO A 160 12.34 -13.89 0.14
C PRO A 160 12.55 -15.29 -0.41
N THR A 161 12.78 -15.41 -1.72
CA THR A 161 13.15 -16.67 -2.33
C THR A 161 14.38 -17.15 -1.60
N SER A 162 14.27 -18.24 -0.83
CA SER A 162 15.43 -18.88 -0.23
C SER A 162 16.27 -19.43 -1.38
N GLU A 163 17.27 -18.70 -1.84
CA GLU A 163 18.35 -19.30 -2.60
C GLU A 163 19.06 -20.30 -1.67
N GLY A 164 18.66 -21.57 -1.76
CA GLY A 164 19.29 -22.64 -0.99
C GLY A 164 18.31 -23.61 -0.33
N SER A 165 17.56 -24.36 -1.14
CA SER A 165 17.25 -25.74 -0.76
C SER A 165 17.34 -26.62 -2.00
N LYS A 166 18.37 -27.45 -2.02
CA LYS A 166 18.56 -28.51 -3.01
C LYS A 166 17.43 -29.54 -2.85
N GLN A 167 16.96 -30.03 -3.99
CA GLN A 167 15.94 -31.05 -4.21
C GLN A 167 15.82 -32.14 -3.12
N ILE A 168 14.58 -32.48 -2.77
CA ILE A 168 14.10 -33.85 -2.91
C ILE A 168 12.78 -33.82 -3.69
N GLN A 169 12.72 -34.71 -4.65
CA GLN A 169 11.72 -34.87 -5.69
C GLN A 169 10.64 -35.83 -5.20
N GLU A 170 9.38 -35.41 -5.18
CA GLU A 170 8.25 -36.33 -5.27
C GLU A 170 7.16 -35.71 -6.15
N THR A 171 6.78 -36.51 -7.14
CA THR A 171 5.95 -36.20 -8.30
C THR A 171 4.49 -36.46 -7.97
N VAL A 172 3.57 -35.50 -8.21
CA VAL A 172 2.29 -35.63 -8.96
C VAL A 172 1.71 -34.20 -9.17
N PRO A 173 1.18 -33.84 -10.35
CA PRO A 173 0.80 -32.47 -10.69
C PRO A 173 -0.72 -32.20 -10.63
N GLU A 174 -1.16 -31.00 -10.23
CA GLU A 174 -2.22 -30.27 -10.97
C GLU A 174 -2.41 -28.80 -10.55
N SER A 175 -2.24 -27.95 -11.56
CA SER A 175 -2.82 -26.63 -11.82
C SER A 175 -3.06 -25.61 -10.69
N SER A 176 -2.15 -24.64 -10.60
CA SER A 176 -2.54 -23.25 -10.41
C SER A 176 -1.75 -22.39 -11.38
N ALA A 177 -2.41 -22.06 -12.49
CA ALA A 177 -1.87 -21.24 -13.57
C ALA A 177 -1.46 -19.86 -13.04
N CYS A 178 -0.16 -19.62 -12.97
CA CYS A 178 0.36 -18.26 -12.83
C CYS A 178 0.14 -17.57 -14.19
N SER A 179 -0.77 -16.61 -14.23
CA SER A 179 -1.11 -15.83 -15.41
C SER A 179 0.15 -15.15 -15.95
N LEU A 180 0.72 -15.72 -17.01
CA LEU A 180 1.76 -15.09 -17.81
C LEU A 180 1.11 -13.87 -18.45
N ARG A 181 1.28 -12.70 -17.84
CA ARG A 181 0.75 -11.46 -18.41
C ARG A 181 1.42 -11.23 -19.76
N THR A 182 0.56 -11.37 -20.78
CA THR A 182 0.73 -10.95 -22.15
C THR A 182 1.54 -9.67 -22.21
N ALA A 183 2.58 -9.66 -23.05
CA ALA A 183 3.33 -8.46 -23.35
C ALA A 183 2.36 -7.32 -23.64
N SER A 184 2.55 -6.23 -22.89
CA SER A 184 1.80 -4.99 -22.98
C SER A 184 1.62 -4.58 -24.47
N PRO A 185 0.42 -4.19 -24.91
CA PRO A 185 0.15 -3.81 -26.30
C PRO A 185 0.95 -2.60 -26.86
N PRO A 186 1.53 -1.64 -26.08
CA PRO A 186 2.30 -0.58 -26.68
C PRO A 186 3.65 -1.07 -27.23
N LEU A 187 4.23 -2.17 -26.70
CA LEU A 187 5.51 -2.69 -27.21
C LEU A 187 5.38 -3.29 -28.61
N LEU A 188 4.27 -4.00 -28.87
CA LEU A 188 3.95 -4.53 -30.21
C LEU A 188 3.60 -3.41 -31.20
N PHE A 189 2.86 -2.39 -30.75
CA PHE A 189 2.49 -1.25 -31.60
C PHE A 189 3.72 -0.43 -32.01
N ILE A 190 4.68 -0.24 -31.11
CA ILE A 190 5.94 0.47 -31.39
C ILE A 190 6.83 -0.35 -32.35
N LEU A 191 6.88 -1.68 -32.20
CA LEU A 191 7.63 -2.56 -33.12
C LEU A 191 7.06 -2.52 -34.55
N VAL A 192 5.73 -2.53 -34.68
CA VAL A 192 5.04 -2.45 -35.97
C VAL A 192 5.26 -1.07 -36.62
N LEU A 193 5.11 0.03 -35.87
CA LEU A 193 5.39 1.37 -36.39
C LEU A 193 6.84 1.54 -36.87
N LEU A 194 7.80 0.93 -36.18
CA LEU A 194 9.22 0.94 -36.57
C LEU A 194 9.49 0.17 -37.86
N LEU A 195 8.77 -0.93 -38.10
CA LEU A 195 8.88 -1.75 -39.32
C LEU A 195 8.22 -1.10 -40.55
N LEU A 196 7.24 -0.21 -40.35
CA LEU A 196 6.57 0.52 -41.43
C LEU A 196 7.33 1.76 -41.91
N THR A 197 8.33 2.22 -41.16
CA THR A 197 9.12 3.43 -41.47
C THR A 197 10.53 3.15 -42.00
N THR A 198 10.87 1.89 -42.29
CA THR A 198 12.12 1.47 -42.95
C THR A 198 11.89 1.11 -44.41
#